data_AF-A0A484M7Y3-F1
#
_entry.id   AF-A0A484M7Y3-F1
#
_cell.length_a   1.000
_cell.length_b   1.000
_cell.length_c   1.000
_cell.angle_alpha   90.00
_cell.angle_beta   90.00
_cell.angle_gamma   90.00
#
_symmetry.space_group_name_H-M   'P 1'
#
loop_
_entity.id
_entity.type
_entity.pdbx_description
1 polymer ?
#
loop_
_entity_poly.entity_id
_entity_poly.type
_entity_poly.pdbx_seq_one_letter_code
_entity_poly.pdbx_strand_id
1 'polypeptide(L)'
;MAKAKAATVKDAVHKLQLCLLDGIQDESKLFAAGSLMSRSDYQDVVTERTIENMCGYPLCGNFLPSDRPHKGRYHISRKEHKVYDLREAYMYCSAKCVANSQAFSSGLPEVRTSNLNHSKLNEVLQAFEQPGLDAQVDLGRKEI
;
A
#
# COMPACT_ATOMS: atom_id res chain seq x y z
N MET A 1 -32.32 3.10 -4.21
CA MET A 1 -31.61 4.10 -3.37
C MET A 1 -30.96 3.35 -2.21
N ALA A 2 -29.72 2.89 -2.39
CA ALA A 2 -29.01 2.15 -1.35
C ALA A 2 -28.49 3.14 -0.30
N LYS A 3 -28.88 2.96 0.96
CA LYS A 3 -28.37 3.74 2.10
C LYS A 3 -26.84 3.62 2.12
N ALA A 4 -26.14 4.75 1.95
CA ALA A 4 -24.73 4.85 2.28
C ALA A 4 -24.57 4.48 3.77
N LYS A 5 -24.07 3.28 4.03
CA LYS A 5 -23.65 2.90 5.38
C LYS A 5 -22.58 3.91 5.78
N ALA A 6 -22.73 4.59 6.91
CA ALA A 6 -21.72 5.51 7.40
C ALA A 6 -20.40 4.75 7.49
N ALA A 7 -19.44 5.07 6.61
CA ALA A 7 -18.16 4.40 6.58
C ALA A 7 -17.43 4.71 7.90
N THR A 8 -17.09 3.67 8.66
CA THR A 8 -16.20 3.86 9.80
C THR A 8 -14.80 4.17 9.28
N VAL A 9 -13.97 4.83 10.10
CA VAL A 9 -12.55 5.05 9.75
C VAL A 9 -11.87 3.73 9.36
N LYS A 10 -12.18 2.65 10.06
CA LYS A 10 -11.64 1.32 9.78
C LYS A 10 -12.03 0.83 8.39
N ASP A 11 -13.31 0.95 8.03
CA ASP A 11 -13.80 0.52 6.71
C ASP A 11 -13.19 1.37 5.60
N ALA A 12 -13.04 2.67 5.84
CA ALA A 12 -12.42 3.60 4.90
C ALA A 12 -10.94 3.25 4.65
N VAL A 13 -10.16 3.07 5.72
CA VAL A 13 -8.75 2.66 5.62
C VAL A 13 -8.63 1.32 4.91
N HIS A 14 -9.48 0.35 5.24
CA HIS A 14 -9.45 -0.95 4.58
C HIS A 14 -9.72 -0.84 3.07
N LYS A 15 -10.71 -0.02 2.66
CA LYS A 15 -10.96 0.25 1.24
C LYS A 15 -9.75 0.89 0.56
N LEU A 16 -9.07 1.84 1.22
CA LEU A 16 -7.86 2.45 0.69
C LEU A 16 -6.71 1.44 0.55
N GLN A 17 -6.51 0.55 1.54
CA GLN A 17 -5.52 -0.51 1.46
C GLN A 17 -5.75 -1.41 0.24
N LEU A 18 -7.00 -1.81 -0.03
CA LEU A 18 -7.35 -2.58 -1.22
C LEU A 18 -7.04 -1.82 -2.52
N CYS A 19 -7.39 -0.53 -2.61
CA CYS A 19 -7.07 0.27 -3.80
C CYS A 19 -5.56 0.42 -4.02
N LEU A 20 -4.77 0.55 -2.94
CA LEU A 20 -3.32 0.65 -3.05
C LEU A 20 -2.67 -0.72 -3.35
N LEU A 21 -3.29 -1.84 -2.94
CA LEU A 21 -2.87 -3.19 -3.28
C LEU A 21 -2.93 -3.41 -4.81
N ASP A 22 -4.04 -3.05 -5.44
CA ASP A 22 -4.19 -3.12 -6.91
C ASP A 22 -3.24 -2.17 -7.63
N GLY A 23 -2.85 -1.08 -6.96
CA GLY A 23 -1.96 -0.05 -7.48
C GLY A 23 -2.72 1.16 -8.01
N ILE A 24 -2.06 2.31 -7.91
CA ILE A 24 -2.63 3.60 -8.29
C ILE A 24 -1.74 4.29 -9.32
N GLN A 25 -2.30 5.22 -10.07
CA GLN A 25 -1.59 5.97 -11.12
C GLN A 25 -1.31 7.43 -10.73
N ASP A 26 -1.96 7.92 -9.68
CA ASP A 26 -1.95 9.33 -9.31
C ASP A 26 -1.38 9.55 -7.91
N GLU A 27 -0.36 10.41 -7.84
CA GLU A 27 0.29 10.81 -6.59
C GLU A 27 -0.67 11.54 -5.65
N SER A 28 -1.64 12.29 -6.20
CA SER A 28 -2.64 12.98 -5.39
C SER A 28 -3.48 12.00 -4.56
N LYS A 29 -3.83 10.85 -5.14
CA LYS A 29 -4.54 9.77 -4.46
C LYS A 29 -3.68 9.14 -3.37
N LEU A 30 -2.38 8.93 -3.63
CA LEU A 30 -1.46 8.42 -2.61
C LEU A 30 -1.42 9.33 -1.38
N PHE A 31 -1.30 10.64 -1.58
CA PHE A 31 -1.30 11.61 -0.48
C PHE A 31 -2.65 11.72 0.23
N ALA A 32 -3.77 11.65 -0.51
CA ALA A 32 -5.11 11.62 0.08
C ALA A 32 -5.27 10.41 1.00
N ALA A 33 -4.83 9.22 0.57
CA ALA A 33 -4.84 8.02 1.40
C ALA A 33 -3.93 8.17 2.64
N GLY A 34 -2.72 8.72 2.45
CA GLY A 34 -1.79 9.00 3.54
C GLY A 34 -2.33 9.95 4.62
N SER A 35 -3.35 10.74 4.30
CA SER A 35 -4.01 11.61 5.28
C SER A 35 -4.90 10.86 6.29
N LEU A 36 -5.26 9.60 6.01
CA LEU A 36 -6.10 8.75 6.85
C LEU A 36 -5.37 7.51 7.39
N MET A 37 -4.32 7.06 6.71
CA MET A 37 -3.58 5.84 7.03
C MET A 37 -2.41 6.11 7.98
N SER A 38 -2.07 5.12 8.81
CA SER A 38 -0.81 5.12 9.54
C SER A 38 0.33 4.52 8.71
N ARG A 39 1.55 4.68 9.22
CA ARG A 39 2.74 4.01 8.69
C ARG A 39 2.61 2.49 8.70
N SER A 40 2.02 1.92 9.76
CA SER A 40 1.76 0.47 9.82
C SER A 40 0.80 0.04 8.71
N ASP A 41 -0.28 0.80 8.48
CA ASP A 41 -1.26 0.48 7.44
C ASP A 41 -0.64 0.48 6.03
N TYR A 42 0.30 1.39 5.80
CA TYR A 42 1.06 1.45 4.55
C TYR A 42 2.07 0.29 4.41
N GLN A 43 2.75 -0.09 5.50
CA GLN A 43 3.65 -1.23 5.51
C GLN A 43 2.92 -2.55 5.23
N ASP A 44 1.69 -2.69 5.70
CA ASP A 44 0.84 -3.84 5.34
C ASP A 44 0.61 -3.88 3.82
N VAL A 45 0.27 -2.75 3.19
CA VAL A 45 0.11 -2.67 1.73
C VAL A 45 1.40 -3.06 1.00
N VAL A 46 2.56 -2.53 1.43
CA VAL A 46 3.87 -2.87 0.84
C VAL A 46 4.12 -4.38 0.93
N THR A 47 3.79 -4.98 2.08
CA THR A 47 3.97 -6.41 2.34
C THR A 47 3.06 -7.25 1.46
N GLU A 48 1.75 -6.95 1.41
CA GLU A 48 0.78 -7.67 0.59
C GLU A 48 1.12 -7.57 -0.91
N ARG A 49 1.49 -6.38 -1.41
CA ARG A 49 1.97 -6.22 -2.79
C ARG A 49 3.20 -7.08 -3.07
N THR A 50 4.12 -7.18 -2.12
CA THR A 50 5.33 -8.00 -2.23
C THR A 50 4.98 -9.50 -2.27
N ILE A 51 3.99 -9.95 -1.50
CA ILE A 51 3.48 -11.33 -1.51
C ILE A 51 2.92 -11.67 -2.91
N GLU A 52 2.23 -10.72 -3.55
CA GLU A 52 1.74 -10.83 -4.93
C GLU A 52 2.83 -10.62 -6.02
N ASN A 53 4.11 -10.58 -5.62
CA ASN A 53 5.26 -10.36 -6.50
C ASN A 53 5.25 -9.01 -7.25
N MET A 54 4.54 -8.01 -6.72
CA MET A 54 4.51 -6.64 -7.22
C MET A 54 5.42 -5.71 -6.41
N CYS A 55 5.92 -4.65 -7.05
CA CYS A 55 6.65 -3.60 -6.35
C CYS A 55 5.81 -3.02 -5.23
N GLY A 56 6.36 -2.97 -4.02
CA GLY A 56 5.68 -2.47 -2.82
C GLY A 56 5.29 -1.00 -2.89
N TYR A 57 5.91 -0.21 -3.79
CA TYR A 57 5.51 1.18 -3.99
C TYR A 57 4.20 1.24 -4.80
N PRO A 58 3.08 1.77 -4.27
CA PRO A 58 1.77 1.65 -4.91
C PRO A 58 1.62 2.35 -6.26
N LEU A 59 2.47 3.33 -6.57
CA LEU A 59 2.51 4.01 -7.87
C LEU A 59 3.35 3.25 -8.92
N CYS A 60 3.92 2.11 -8.55
CA CYS A 60 4.74 1.28 -9.43
C CYS A 60 4.01 -0.02 -9.75
N GLY A 61 3.61 -0.19 -11.01
CA GLY A 61 3.02 -1.43 -11.53
C GLY A 61 4.05 -2.50 -11.94
N ASN A 62 5.34 -2.31 -11.66
CA ASN A 62 6.36 -3.30 -12.03
C ASN A 62 6.29 -4.50 -11.11
N PHE A 63 6.56 -5.68 -11.67
CA PHE A 63 6.84 -6.86 -10.88
C PHE A 63 8.21 -6.77 -10.20
N LEU A 64 8.32 -7.54 -9.14
CA LEU A 64 9.55 -7.72 -8.42
C LEU A 64 10.58 -8.54 -9.24
N PRO A 65 11.88 -8.20 -9.18
CA PRO A 65 12.90 -8.94 -9.93
C PRO A 65 12.95 -10.41 -9.51
N SER A 66 12.88 -11.30 -10.51
CA SER A 66 12.94 -12.75 -10.32
C SER A 66 14.34 -13.27 -9.94
N ASP A 67 15.37 -12.49 -10.26
CA ASP A 67 16.79 -12.81 -10.00
C ASP A 67 17.22 -12.48 -8.57
N ARG A 68 16.25 -12.22 -7.68
CA ARG A 68 16.53 -11.98 -6.27
C ARG A 68 17.41 -13.10 -5.74
N PRO A 69 18.64 -12.79 -5.32
CA PRO A 69 19.49 -13.80 -4.79
C PRO A 69 18.75 -14.40 -3.58
N HIS A 70 18.64 -15.72 -3.50
CA HIS A 70 18.29 -16.41 -2.25
C HIS A 70 19.30 -16.13 -1.11
N LYS A 71 20.21 -15.17 -1.30
CA LYS A 71 21.32 -14.79 -0.43
C LYS A 71 20.82 -13.92 0.72
N GLY A 72 19.89 -14.47 1.49
CA GLY A 72 19.56 -14.04 2.85
C GLY A 72 19.17 -12.58 3.03
N ARG A 73 18.99 -12.22 4.30
CA ARG A 73 18.56 -10.89 4.75
C ARG A 73 19.66 -9.83 4.66
N TYR A 74 20.93 -10.24 4.66
CA TYR A 74 22.04 -9.32 4.87
C TYR A 74 23.09 -9.41 3.76
N HIS A 75 23.56 -8.24 3.30
CA HIS A 75 24.71 -8.12 2.41
C HIS A 75 25.91 -7.51 3.16
N ILE A 76 27.07 -8.17 3.11
CA ILE A 76 28.30 -7.66 3.72
C ILE A 76 29.18 -7.06 2.62
N SER A 77 29.33 -5.74 2.61
CA SER A 77 30.31 -5.06 1.75
C SER A 77 31.64 -4.92 2.48
N ARG A 78 32.63 -5.69 2.03
CA ARG A 78 34.01 -5.57 2.53
C ARG A 78 34.69 -4.28 2.06
N LYS A 79 34.24 -3.67 0.96
CA LYS A 79 34.78 -2.40 0.46
C LYS A 79 34.37 -1.24 1.37
N GLU A 80 33.13 -1.23 1.81
CA GLU A 80 32.57 -0.16 2.65
C GLU A 80 32.58 -0.50 4.14
N HIS A 81 33.01 -1.71 4.51
CA HIS A 81 32.97 -2.23 5.89
C HIS A 81 31.56 -2.11 6.50
N LYS A 82 30.52 -2.37 5.70
CA LYS A 82 29.10 -2.23 6.08
C LYS A 82 28.31 -3.50 5.85
N VAL A 83 27.34 -3.74 6.74
CA VAL A 83 26.32 -4.78 6.60
C VAL A 83 25.00 -4.10 6.25
N TYR A 84 24.43 -4.41 5.09
CA TYR A 84 23.14 -3.89 4.65
C TYR A 84 22.05 -4.89 4.97
N ASP A 85 20.93 -4.44 5.52
CA ASP A 85 19.69 -5.22 5.59
C ASP A 85 18.95 -5.03 4.26
N LEU A 86 18.77 -6.12 3.52
CA LEU A 86 18.19 -6.11 2.19
C LEU A 86 16.68 -6.33 2.22
N ARG A 87 16.06 -6.62 3.38
CA ARG A 87 14.62 -6.93 3.46
C ARG A 87 13.78 -5.85 2.83
N GLU A 88 14.04 -4.61 3.20
CA GLU A 88 13.30 -3.46 2.67
C GLU A 88 13.59 -3.29 1.19
N ALA A 89 14.85 -3.37 0.76
CA ALA A 89 15.22 -3.24 -0.65
C ALA A 89 14.54 -4.31 -1.54
N TYR A 90 14.32 -5.51 -1.01
CA TYR A 90 13.63 -6.59 -1.71
C TYR A 90 12.12 -6.38 -1.81
N MET A 91 11.50 -5.48 -1.06
CA MET A 91 10.08 -5.17 -1.26
C MET A 91 9.83 -4.31 -2.51
N TYR A 92 10.88 -3.91 -3.24
CA TYR A 92 10.76 -2.98 -4.37
C TYR A 92 11.52 -3.45 -5.61
N CYS A 93 11.15 -2.90 -6.77
CA CYS A 93 11.80 -3.23 -8.04
C CYS A 93 13.11 -2.46 -8.28
N SER A 94 13.37 -1.39 -7.53
CA SER A 94 14.53 -0.52 -7.74
C SER A 94 14.82 0.35 -6.52
N ALA A 95 16.06 0.84 -6.39
CA ALA A 95 16.44 1.79 -5.34
C ALA A 95 15.62 3.09 -5.38
N LYS A 96 15.15 3.52 -6.56
CA LYS A 96 14.25 4.67 -6.69
C LYS A 96 12.90 4.41 -5.99
N CYS A 97 12.33 3.22 -6.17
CA CYS A 97 11.09 2.85 -5.50
C CYS A 97 11.27 2.71 -3.98
N VAL A 98 12.43 2.22 -3.52
CA VAL A 98 12.79 2.22 -2.09
C VAL A 98 12.74 3.65 -1.55
N ALA A 99 13.47 4.58 -2.17
CA ALA A 99 13.58 5.96 -1.71
C ALA A 99 12.22 6.67 -1.72
N ASN A 100 11.43 6.52 -2.78
CA ASN A 100 10.12 7.17 -2.89
C ASN A 100 9.12 6.62 -1.87
N SER A 101 9.06 5.29 -1.72
CA SER A 101 8.21 4.64 -0.73
C SER A 101 8.59 5.05 0.69
N GLN A 102 9.89 5.09 1.00
CA GLN A 102 10.40 5.51 2.30
C GLN A 102 10.10 6.98 2.58
N ALA A 103 10.25 7.87 1.59
CA ALA A 103 9.92 9.29 1.74
C ALA A 103 8.44 9.49 2.06
N PHE A 104 7.54 8.78 1.37
CA PHE A 104 6.11 8.79 1.67
C PHE A 104 5.81 8.24 3.08
N SER A 105 6.32 7.05 3.40
CA SER A 105 6.12 6.36 4.68
C SER A 105 6.62 7.16 5.88
N SER A 106 7.70 7.92 5.71
CA SER A 106 8.27 8.80 6.75
C SER A 106 7.35 9.96 7.11
N GLY A 107 6.52 10.42 6.16
CA GLY A 107 5.51 11.47 6.38
C GLY A 107 4.24 10.99 7.09
N LEU A 108 4.04 9.69 7.24
CA LEU A 108 2.85 9.12 7.88
C LEU A 108 2.98 9.04 9.40
N PRO A 109 1.87 9.19 10.15
CA PRO A 109 1.86 8.99 11.60
C PRO A 109 2.08 7.51 11.93
N GLU A 110 2.77 7.21 13.04
CA GLU A 110 3.07 5.84 13.45
C GLU A 110 1.81 5.05 13.83
N VAL A 111 0.84 5.73 14.46
CA VAL A 111 -0.44 5.15 14.88
C VAL A 111 -1.59 5.96 14.26
N ARG A 112 -2.71 5.28 13.95
CA ARG A 112 -3.93 5.93 13.47
C ARG A 112 -4.40 6.99 14.47
N THR A 113 -4.73 8.18 13.99
CA THR A 113 -5.33 9.22 14.83
C THR A 113 -6.84 8.99 14.91
N SER A 114 -7.39 9.04 16.12
CA SER A 114 -8.83 8.87 16.38
C SER A 114 -9.65 10.12 16.06
N ASN A 115 -9.01 11.26 15.81
CA ASN A 115 -9.64 12.56 15.59
C ASN A 115 -9.88 12.88 14.10
N LEU A 116 -10.40 11.91 13.34
CA LEU A 116 -10.69 12.13 11.91
C LEU A 116 -12.13 12.67 11.75
N ASN A 117 -12.26 13.86 11.16
CA ASN A 117 -13.56 14.45 10.83
C ASN A 117 -14.20 13.70 9.65
N HIS A 118 -15.50 13.37 9.77
CA HIS A 118 -16.31 12.73 8.72
C HIS A 118 -16.23 13.42 7.36
N SER A 119 -16.09 14.75 7.31
CA SER A 119 -15.95 15.48 6.03
C SER A 119 -14.69 15.04 5.27
N LYS A 120 -13.57 14.90 5.97
CA LYS A 120 -12.29 14.50 5.37
C LYS A 120 -12.30 13.04 4.94
N LEU A 121 -12.98 12.18 5.71
CA LEU A 121 -13.18 10.78 5.33
C LEU A 121 -13.90 10.66 3.99
N ASN A 122 -15.02 11.38 3.84
CA ASN A 122 -15.81 11.33 2.61
C ASN A 122 -15.06 11.90 1.40
N GLU A 123 -14.34 13.01 1.57
CA GLU A 123 -13.53 13.62 0.52
C GLU A 123 -12.48 12.64 -0.03
N VAL A 124 -11.73 11.99 0.88
CA VAL A 124 -10.73 11.01 0.47
C VAL A 124 -11.39 9.81 -0.19
N LEU A 125 -12.48 9.29 0.35
CA LEU A 125 -13.18 8.15 -0.25
C LEU A 125 -13.70 8.46 -1.66
N GLN A 126 -14.21 9.66 -1.89
CA GLN A 126 -14.70 10.10 -3.19
C GLN A 126 -13.57 10.19 -4.22
N ALA A 127 -12.34 10.55 -3.82
CA ALA A 127 -11.18 10.53 -4.73
C ALA A 127 -10.81 9.12 -5.24
N PHE A 128 -11.29 8.08 -4.54
CA PHE A 128 -11.08 6.67 -4.87
C PHE A 128 -12.32 5.99 -5.45
N GLU A 129 -13.45 6.67 -5.55
CA GLU A 129 -14.62 6.16 -6.25
C GLU A 129 -14.35 6.14 -7.76
N GLN A 130 -14.21 4.95 -8.32
CA GLN A 130 -14.26 4.74 -9.76
C GLN A 130 -15.72 4.87 -10.21
N PRO A 131 -16.03 5.60 -11.30
CA PRO A 131 -17.35 5.51 -11.91
C PRO A 131 -17.51 4.11 -12.52
N GLY A 132 -18.19 3.21 -11.80
CA GLY A 132 -18.67 1.93 -12.31
C GLY A 132 -17.76 0.72 -12.05
N LEU A 133 -17.95 0.07 -10.90
CA LEU A 133 -17.69 -1.36 -10.71
C LEU A 133 -18.46 -1.86 -9.48
N ASP A 134 -19.79 -1.70 -9.53
CA ASP A 134 -20.71 -2.56 -8.77
C ASP A 134 -20.80 -3.91 -9.50
N ALA A 135 -19.70 -4.66 -9.56
CA ALA A 135 -19.72 -6.07 -9.93
C ALA A 135 -19.64 -6.87 -8.64
N GLN A 136 -20.78 -7.40 -8.22
CA GLN A 136 -20.88 -8.41 -7.18
C GLN A 136 -19.84 -9.49 -7.44
N VAL A 137 -18.86 -9.63 -6.54
CA VAL A 137 -18.01 -10.83 -6.50
C VAL A 137 -18.90 -11.94 -5.95
N ASP A 138 -19.55 -12.66 -6.85
CA ASP A 138 -20.24 -13.91 -6.55
C ASP A 138 -19.17 -14.94 -6.15
N LEU A 139 -19.00 -15.14 -4.85
CA LEU A 139 -18.20 -16.24 -4.30
C LEU A 139 -18.96 -17.54 -4.55
N GLY A 140 -18.85 -18.03 -5.79
CA GLY A 140 -19.35 -19.31 -6.23
C GLY A 140 -18.76 -20.44 -5.39
N ARG A 141 -19.54 -20.88 -4.40
CA ARG A 141 -19.32 -22.10 -3.64
C ARG A 141 -19.44 -23.29 -4.59
N LYS A 142 -18.32 -23.79 -5.12
CA LYS A 142 -18.28 -25.13 -5.71
C LYS A 142 -18.13 -26.13 -4.57
N GLU A 143 -19.24 -26.75 -4.20
CA GLU A 143 -19.26 -27.98 -3.42
C GLU A 143 -18.72 -29.11 -4.32
N ILE A 144 -17.74 -29.87 -3.80
CA ILE A 144 -17.37 -31.21 -4.29
C ILE A 144 -18.07 -32.19 -3.37
#